data_AF-A0A2A5J560-F1
#
_entry.id   AF-A0A2A5J560-F1
#
_cell.length_a   1.000
_cell.length_b   1.000
_cell.length_c   1.000
_cell.angle_alpha   90.00
_cell.angle_beta   90.00
_cell.angle_gamma   90.00
#
_symmetry.space_group_name_H-M   'P 1'
#
loop_
_entity.id
_entity.type
_entity.pdbx_description
1 polymer ?
#
loop_
_entity_poly.entity_id
_entity_poly.type
_entity_poly.pdbx_seq_one_letter_code
_entity_poly.pdbx_strand_id
1 'polypeptide(L)'
;MRGSVGVGRLLMAGVLVWAAAGCSSVVEGAAEPASGQEGLFDPCKDIPDSVLEEVGLDPATEEVDIAGVEQPGWKICGWSGSW
;
A
#
# COMPACT_ATOMS: atom_id res chain seq x y z
N MET A 1 20.25 46.71 36.61
CA MET A 1 20.18 45.28 37.02
C MET A 1 18.71 44.98 37.32
N ARG A 2 17.99 43.98 36.79
CA ARG A 2 18.27 42.68 36.15
C ARG A 2 16.94 42.13 35.58
N GLY A 3 17.00 41.41 34.44
CA GLY A 3 16.02 40.38 33.99
C GLY A 3 14.68 40.90 33.45
N SER A 4 14.08 40.40 32.37
CA SER A 4 14.21 39.08 31.76
C SER A 4 13.90 39.16 30.26
N VAL A 5 14.95 39.09 29.43
CA VAL A 5 14.82 38.76 28.00
C VAL A 5 14.72 37.23 27.93
N GLY A 6 13.53 36.67 27.74
CA GLY A 6 13.40 35.20 27.81
C GLY A 6 12.11 34.54 27.33
N VAL A 7 11.20 35.27 26.67
CA VAL A 7 9.90 34.69 26.22
C VAL A 7 9.62 35.02 24.76
N GLY A 8 10.64 34.95 23.90
CA GLY A 8 10.49 35.22 22.46
C GLY A 8 11.18 34.23 21.54
N ARG A 9 12.00 33.30 22.08
CA ARG A 9 12.81 32.35 21.29
C ARG A 9 12.41 30.88 21.44
N LEU A 10 11.43 30.57 22.27
CA LEU A 10 11.06 29.18 22.59
C LEU A 10 9.94 28.60 21.73
N LEU A 11 9.23 29.40 20.92
CA LEU A 11 8.10 28.91 20.11
C LEU A 11 8.52 28.34 18.73
N MET A 12 9.76 28.57 18.28
CA MET A 12 10.25 28.06 16.99
C MET A 12 10.98 26.71 17.09
N ALA A 13 11.21 26.19 18.30
CA ALA A 13 11.88 24.91 18.50
C ALA A 13 10.90 23.72 18.52
N GLY A 14 9.60 23.95 18.76
CA GLY A 14 8.60 22.88 18.86
C GLY A 14 8.14 22.31 17.52
N VAL A 15 8.17 23.11 16.45
CA VAL A 15 7.70 22.69 15.11
C VAL A 15 8.71 21.78 14.40
N LEU A 16 10.01 21.97 14.66
CA LEU A 16 11.06 21.15 14.06
C LEU A 16 11.11 19.72 14.62
N VAL A 17 10.69 19.52 15.88
CA VAL A 17 10.66 18.20 16.50
C VAL A 17 9.54 17.33 15.94
N TRP A 18 8.39 17.91 15.57
CA TRP A 18 7.29 17.17 14.93
C TRP A 18 7.57 16.84 13.45
N ALA A 19 8.39 17.63 12.75
CA ALA A 19 8.77 17.34 11.37
C ALA A 19 9.79 16.18 11.23
N ALA A 20 10.48 15.81 12.31
CA ALA A 20 11.49 14.74 12.31
C ALA A 20 10.95 13.37 12.81
N ALA A 21 9.73 13.33 13.36
CA ALA A 21 9.06 12.09 13.75
C ALA A 21 8.20 11.50 12.62
N GLY A 22 8.44 11.91 11.37
CA GLY A 22 8.01 11.10 10.23
C GLY A 22 8.71 9.75 10.32
N CYS A 23 7.95 8.67 10.28
CA CYS A 23 8.45 7.31 10.23
C CYS A 23 9.33 7.16 8.97
N SER A 24 10.60 7.52 9.05
CA SER A 24 11.56 7.48 7.93
C SER A 24 12.57 6.37 8.16
N SER A 25 12.09 5.22 8.62
CA SER A 25 12.75 3.96 8.35
C SER A 25 12.19 3.46 7.02
N VAL A 26 12.95 3.65 5.93
CA VAL A 26 12.90 2.66 4.86
C VAL A 26 13.33 1.37 5.53
N VAL A 27 12.36 0.51 5.83
CA VAL A 27 12.67 -0.84 6.28
C VAL A 27 13.26 -1.50 5.04
N GLU A 28 14.58 -1.70 5.06
CA GLU A 28 15.28 -2.52 4.08
C GLU A 28 14.78 -3.96 4.28
N GLY A 29 13.64 -4.27 3.68
CA GLY A 29 12.97 -5.55 3.75
C GLY A 29 12.35 -5.83 2.40
N ALA A 30 12.67 -6.97 1.82
CA ALA A 30 11.86 -7.50 0.74
C ALA A 30 10.44 -7.66 1.31
N ALA A 31 9.42 -7.26 0.54
CA ALA A 31 8.05 -7.60 0.89
C ALA A 31 7.96 -9.12 1.00
N GLU A 32 7.75 -9.63 2.22
CA GLU A 32 7.37 -11.02 2.37
C GLU A 32 5.92 -11.16 1.91
N PRO A 33 5.60 -12.27 1.21
CA PRO A 33 4.23 -12.57 0.90
C PRO A 33 3.41 -12.63 2.20
N ALA A 34 2.14 -12.27 2.11
CA ALA A 34 1.20 -12.43 3.20
C ALA A 34 1.17 -13.90 3.66
N SER A 35 0.79 -14.11 4.92
CA SER A 35 0.76 -15.44 5.52
C SER A 35 -0.49 -16.23 5.16
N GLY A 36 -0.32 -17.52 4.83
CA GLY A 36 -1.41 -18.41 4.45
C GLY A 36 -1.70 -18.47 2.95
N GLN A 37 -0.72 -18.16 2.10
CA GLN A 37 -0.88 -17.99 0.65
C GLN A 37 -0.76 -19.32 -0.11
N GLU A 38 -0.24 -20.35 0.55
CA GLU A 38 0.06 -21.64 -0.06
C GLU A 38 -1.21 -22.40 -0.43
N GLY A 39 -1.28 -22.88 -1.68
CA GLY A 39 -2.40 -23.71 -2.16
C GLY A 39 -3.71 -22.96 -2.37
N LEU A 40 -3.71 -21.63 -2.28
CA LEU A 40 -4.85 -20.81 -2.65
C LEU A 40 -5.02 -20.76 -4.17
N PHE A 41 -6.26 -20.67 -4.62
CA PHE A 41 -6.61 -20.31 -5.99
C PHE A 41 -6.10 -18.89 -6.29
N ASP A 42 -5.41 -18.72 -7.41
CA ASP A 42 -4.90 -17.45 -7.91
C ASP A 42 -5.71 -17.04 -9.14
N PRO A 43 -6.66 -16.09 -9.01
CA PRO A 43 -7.53 -15.73 -10.12
C PRO A 43 -6.78 -15.15 -11.34
N CYS A 44 -5.60 -14.54 -11.15
CA CYS A 44 -4.79 -14.00 -12.25
C CYS A 44 -4.04 -15.10 -13.03
N LYS A 45 -4.01 -16.33 -12.50
CA LYS A 45 -3.28 -17.46 -13.12
C LYS A 45 -4.21 -18.59 -13.53
N ASP A 46 -5.23 -18.83 -12.72
CA ASP A 46 -6.09 -19.99 -12.82
C ASP A 46 -7.35 -19.73 -13.68
N ILE A 47 -7.69 -18.46 -13.95
CA ILE A 47 -8.76 -18.08 -14.88
C ILE A 47 -8.15 -17.81 -16.26
N PRO A 48 -8.54 -18.55 -17.31
CA PRO A 48 -8.06 -18.30 -18.66
C PRO A 48 -8.63 -17.00 -19.25
N ASP A 49 -7.82 -16.28 -20.01
CA ASP A 49 -8.22 -15.06 -20.73
C ASP A 49 -9.49 -15.25 -21.58
N SER A 50 -9.65 -16.41 -22.22
CA SER A 50 -10.84 -16.69 -23.03
C SER A 50 -12.13 -16.65 -22.22
N VAL A 51 -12.09 -17.07 -20.95
CA VAL A 51 -13.25 -17.03 -20.06
C VAL A 51 -13.57 -15.59 -19.66
N LEU A 52 -12.54 -14.78 -19.42
CA LEU A 52 -12.70 -13.34 -19.13
C LEU A 52 -13.32 -12.61 -20.33
N GLU A 53 -12.80 -12.86 -21.53
CA GLU A 53 -13.32 -12.29 -22.77
C GLU A 53 -14.77 -12.72 -23.05
N GLU A 54 -15.12 -13.99 -22.82
CA GLU A 54 -16.48 -14.52 -22.98
C GLU A 54 -17.51 -13.80 -22.09
N VAL A 55 -17.10 -13.30 -20.92
CA VAL A 55 -17.95 -12.53 -20.01
C VAL A 55 -17.81 -11.00 -20.17
N GLY A 56 -17.08 -10.54 -21.18
CA GLY A 56 -16.95 -9.12 -21.52
C GLY A 56 -15.93 -8.34 -20.68
N LEU A 57 -15.01 -9.04 -20.01
CA LEU A 57 -13.87 -8.46 -19.31
C LEU A 57 -12.66 -8.35 -20.25
N ASP A 58 -11.78 -7.38 -19.99
CA ASP A 58 -10.52 -7.18 -20.73
C ASP A 58 -9.34 -7.73 -19.90
N PRO A 59 -8.73 -8.87 -20.30
CA PRO A 59 -7.55 -9.44 -19.63
C PRO A 59 -6.38 -8.46 -19.51
N ALA A 60 -6.25 -7.49 -20.42
CA ALA A 60 -5.18 -6.50 -20.39
C ALA A 60 -5.32 -5.48 -19.25
N THR A 61 -6.46 -5.49 -18.54
CA THR A 61 -6.75 -4.57 -17.44
C THR A 61 -6.65 -5.23 -16.06
N GLU A 62 -5.86 -6.31 -15.98
CA GLU A 62 -5.52 -7.01 -14.74
C GLU A 62 -5.06 -6.03 -13.64
N GLU A 63 -5.74 -6.07 -12.50
CA GLU A 63 -5.35 -5.40 -11.27
C GLU A 63 -5.22 -6.43 -10.15
N VAL A 64 -4.00 -6.57 -9.62
CA VAL A 64 -3.69 -7.53 -8.56
C VAL A 64 -3.93 -6.88 -7.20
N ASP A 65 -4.53 -7.65 -6.29
CA ASP A 65 -4.74 -7.25 -4.90
C ASP A 65 -5.56 -5.97 -4.69
N ILE A 66 -5.64 -5.48 -3.45
CA ILE A 66 -6.29 -4.20 -3.14
C ILE A 66 -5.23 -3.10 -3.27
N ALA A 67 -5.22 -2.39 -4.40
CA ALA A 67 -4.22 -1.38 -4.70
C ALA A 67 -2.77 -1.91 -4.57
N GLY A 68 -2.55 -3.16 -4.99
CA GLY A 68 -1.25 -3.84 -4.90
C GLY A 68 -0.85 -4.32 -3.50
N VAL A 69 -1.76 -4.30 -2.52
CA VAL A 69 -1.51 -4.81 -1.17
C VAL A 69 -2.08 -6.22 -1.01
N GLU A 70 -1.20 -7.21 -1.01
CA GLU A 70 -1.56 -8.62 -0.81
C GLU A 70 -2.27 -8.83 0.54
N GLN A 71 -3.38 -9.58 0.51
CA GLN A 71 -4.21 -9.86 1.68
C GLN A 71 -3.95 -11.28 2.21
N PRO A 72 -3.90 -11.50 3.54
CA PRO A 72 -3.64 -12.82 4.11
C PRO A 72 -4.82 -13.79 3.89
N GLY A 73 -4.52 -15.02 3.47
CA GLY A 73 -5.50 -16.10 3.35
C GLY A 73 -6.41 -16.11 2.11
N TRP A 74 -6.22 -15.18 1.16
CA TRP A 74 -6.93 -15.17 -0.13
C TRP A 74 -6.12 -14.40 -1.20
N LYS A 75 -6.47 -14.59 -2.48
CA LYS A 75 -5.89 -13.90 -3.63
C LYS A 75 -6.98 -13.14 -4.38
N ILE A 76 -6.61 -12.01 -4.99
CA ILE A 76 -7.55 -11.14 -5.70
C ILE A 76 -6.96 -10.77 -7.05
N CYS A 77 -7.84 -10.80 -8.05
CA CYS A 77 -7.59 -10.21 -9.34
C CYS A 77 -8.85 -9.49 -9.82
N GLY A 78 -8.69 -8.30 -10.37
CA GLY A 78 -9.75 -7.50 -10.98
C GLY A 78 -9.48 -7.26 -12.45
N TRP A 79 -10.55 -7.08 -13.23
CA TRP A 79 -10.50 -6.67 -14.62
C TRP A 79 -11.59 -5.64 -14.87
N SER A 80 -11.32 -4.70 -15.77
CA SER A 80 -12.34 -3.83 -16.33
C SER A 80 -13.13 -4.56 -17.42
N GLY A 81 -14.36 -4.13 -17.67
CA GLY A 81 -15.20 -4.68 -18.73
C GLY A 81 -15.89 -3.57 -19.52
N SER A 82 -16.35 -3.92 -20.72
CA SER A 82 -17.18 -3.04 -21.54
C SER A 82 -18.65 -3.23 -21.15
N TRP A 83 -19.14 -2.46 -20.19
CA TRP A 83 -20.56 -2.44 -19.82
C TRP A 83 -21.22 -1.13 -20.23
#